data_AF-A0A944MIZ8-F1
#
_entry.id   AF-A0A944MIZ8-F1
#
_cell.length_a   1.000
_cell.length_b   1.000
_cell.length_c   1.000
_cell.angle_alpha   90.00
_cell.angle_beta   90.00
_cell.angle_gamma   90.00
#
_symmetry.space_group_name_H-M   'P 1'
#
loop_
_entity.id
_entity.type
_entity.pdbx_description
1 polymer ?
#
loop_
_entity_poly.entity_id
_entity_poly.type
_entity_poly.pdbx_seq_one_letter_code
_entity_poly.pdbx_strand_id
1 'polypeptide(L)'
;MTDSRIVKRYNAYYRGWCLAFGEHTADYDETREISWLFGEDRIGMILSSTLRKQAQHELLGHHDEIPQLLLTGDSLGFNQYKHPLHDEIDTRNIQRLKAFMLGGEELHMFLCSHLFYPSHTRILTFATKKPLIIMYKEMQPLKLVID
;
A
#
# COMPACT_ATOMS: atom_id res chain seq x y z
N MET A 1 12.56 -16.69 -3.91
CA MET A 1 11.66 -16.87 -5.07
C MET A 1 10.88 -15.59 -5.16
N THR A 2 11.05 -14.87 -6.25
CA THR A 2 10.36 -13.60 -6.49
C THR A 2 8.92 -13.89 -6.88
N ASP A 3 7.99 -13.45 -6.05
CA ASP A 3 6.56 -13.57 -6.32
C ASP A 3 6.05 -12.24 -6.87
N SER A 4 5.13 -12.30 -7.83
CA SER A 4 4.54 -11.08 -8.40
C SER A 4 3.06 -11.24 -8.69
N ARG A 5 2.33 -10.13 -8.56
CA ARG A 5 0.89 -10.10 -8.77
C ARG A 5 0.45 -8.77 -9.37
N ILE A 6 -0.47 -8.82 -10.33
CA ILE A 6 -1.18 -7.65 -10.83
C ILE A 6 -2.32 -7.32 -9.87
N VAL A 7 -2.35 -6.07 -9.40
CA VAL A 7 -3.27 -5.55 -8.39
C VAL A 7 -4.15 -4.49 -9.03
N LYS A 8 -5.47 -4.58 -8.87
CA LYS A 8 -6.38 -3.54 -9.37
C LYS A 8 -6.19 -2.28 -8.53
N ARG A 9 -5.88 -1.16 -9.16
CA ARG A 9 -5.56 0.10 -8.48
C ARG A 9 -6.71 1.09 -8.61
N TYR A 10 -7.04 1.79 -7.53
CA TYR A 10 -8.14 2.75 -7.51
C TYR A 10 -7.70 4.09 -6.94
N ASN A 11 -8.33 5.14 -7.45
CA ASN A 11 -8.21 6.49 -6.90
C ASN A 11 -9.59 7.09 -6.66
N ALA A 12 -9.71 7.93 -5.63
CA ALA A 12 -10.97 8.58 -5.32
C ALA A 12 -11.34 9.59 -6.43
N TYR A 13 -12.63 9.72 -6.73
CA TYR A 13 -13.12 10.78 -7.63
C TYR A 13 -12.92 12.17 -7.02
N TYR A 14 -13.07 12.27 -5.69
CA TYR A 14 -13.05 13.53 -4.97
C TYR A 14 -11.71 13.74 -4.27
N ARG A 15 -11.12 14.92 -4.49
CA ARG A 15 -9.84 15.29 -3.87
C ARG A 15 -9.95 15.23 -2.35
N GLY A 16 -9.01 14.53 -1.72
CA GLY A 16 -8.94 14.41 -0.27
C GLY A 16 -9.83 13.31 0.32
N TRP A 17 -10.75 12.74 -0.45
CA TRP A 17 -11.57 11.60 -0.02
C TRP A 17 -10.72 10.36 0.19
N CYS A 18 -10.98 9.64 1.27
CA CYS A 18 -10.45 8.30 1.55
C CYS A 18 -11.48 7.51 2.38
N LEU A 19 -11.56 6.20 2.13
CA LEU A 19 -12.29 5.27 2.97
C LEU A 19 -11.57 5.14 4.32
N ALA A 20 -12.33 4.92 5.39
CA ALA A 20 -11.75 4.54 6.66
C ALA A 20 -11.12 3.14 6.55
N PHE A 21 -9.92 2.97 7.11
CA PHE A 21 -9.24 1.67 7.13
C PHE A 21 -10.06 0.62 7.90
N GLY A 22 -10.73 1.04 8.97
CA GLY A 22 -11.54 0.18 9.83
C GLY A 22 -10.74 -0.40 11.00
N GLU A 23 -11.31 -1.41 11.66
CA GLU A 23 -10.65 -2.13 12.77
C GLU A 23 -9.39 -2.84 12.30
N HIS A 24 -8.34 -2.78 13.12
CA HIS A 24 -7.04 -3.34 12.78
C HIS A 24 -6.15 -3.49 14.01
N THR A 25 -5.13 -4.34 13.85
CA THR A 25 -3.91 -4.31 14.67
C THR A 25 -2.83 -3.52 13.93
N ALA A 26 -1.83 -3.03 14.65
CA ALA A 26 -0.78 -2.20 14.06
C ALA A 26 0.60 -2.51 14.64
N ASP A 27 1.59 -2.58 13.75
CA ASP A 27 3.01 -2.37 14.08
C ASP A 27 3.31 -0.90 13.74
N TYR A 28 2.78 0.02 14.56
CA TYR A 28 2.88 1.47 14.37
C TYR A 28 3.95 2.09 15.26
N ASP A 29 4.81 2.89 14.65
CA ASP A 29 5.80 3.73 15.30
C ASP A 29 5.95 5.02 14.49
N GLU A 30 5.76 6.17 15.14
CA GLU A 30 5.82 7.47 14.50
C GLU A 30 7.23 7.85 14.01
N THR A 31 8.26 7.19 14.53
CA THR A 31 9.65 7.42 14.14
C THR A 31 10.06 6.61 12.91
N ARG A 32 9.28 5.59 12.55
CA ARG A 32 9.55 4.70 11.41
C ARG A 32 9.01 5.33 10.12
N GLU A 33 9.76 5.13 9.04
CA GLU A 33 9.35 5.60 7.72
C GLU A 33 8.14 4.82 7.17
N ILE A 34 7.96 3.59 7.64
CA ILE A 34 6.84 2.72 7.30
C ILE A 34 6.27 2.11 8.57
N SER A 35 4.97 2.27 8.76
CA SER A 35 4.20 1.58 9.79
C SER A 35 3.15 0.69 9.14
N TRP A 36 2.88 -0.48 9.73
CA TRP A 36 2.04 -1.51 9.10
C TRP A 36 0.74 -1.72 9.86
N LEU A 37 -0.36 -1.86 9.13
CA LEU A 37 -1.70 -2.12 9.66
C LEU A 37 -2.23 -3.44 9.12
N PHE A 38 -2.91 -4.21 9.96
CA PHE A 38 -3.47 -5.51 9.61
C PHE A 38 -4.93 -5.59 10.05
N GLY A 39 -5.83 -5.66 9.07
CA GLY A 39 -7.24 -5.96 9.26
C GLY A 39 -7.57 -7.36 8.76
N GLU A 40 -8.84 -7.77 8.90
CA GLU A 40 -9.31 -9.10 8.50
C GLU A 40 -9.13 -9.38 6.99
N ASP A 41 -9.45 -8.39 6.14
CA ASP A 41 -9.45 -8.52 4.68
C ASP A 41 -8.51 -7.55 3.98
N ARG A 42 -7.58 -6.95 4.73
CA ARG A 42 -6.69 -5.89 4.23
C ARG A 42 -5.40 -5.74 5.02
N ILE A 43 -4.38 -5.27 4.32
CA ILE A 43 -3.10 -4.83 4.89
C ILE A 43 -2.86 -3.37 4.47
N GLY A 44 -2.41 -2.55 5.40
CA GLY A 44 -2.14 -1.13 5.18
C GLY A 44 -0.68 -0.79 5.46
N MET A 45 -0.15 0.15 4.68
CA MET A 45 1.13 0.79 4.95
C MET A 45 0.91 2.29 5.17
N ILE A 46 1.23 2.76 6.37
CA ILE A 46 1.40 4.18 6.65
C ILE A 46 2.82 4.54 6.22
N LEU A 47 2.93 5.48 5.29
CA LEU A 47 4.20 6.00 4.82
C LEU A 47 4.50 7.34 5.48
N SER A 48 5.76 7.60 5.76
CA SER A 48 6.27 8.91 6.15
C SER A 48 5.87 9.98 5.12
N SER A 49 6.01 11.25 5.51
CA SER A 49 5.70 12.35 4.59
C SER A 49 6.57 12.32 3.32
N THR A 50 7.82 11.86 3.42
CA THR A 50 8.77 11.73 2.31
C THR A 50 8.37 10.58 1.40
N LEU A 51 8.19 9.38 1.94
CA LEU A 51 7.80 8.21 1.16
C LEU A 51 6.41 8.36 0.53
N ARG A 52 5.48 9.01 1.22
CA ARG A 52 4.15 9.30 0.69
C ARG A 52 4.21 10.19 -0.55
N LYS A 53 5.07 11.22 -0.57
CA LYS A 53 5.24 12.07 -1.76
C LYS A 53 5.78 11.27 -2.95
N GLN A 54 6.74 10.38 -2.68
CA GLN A 54 7.30 9.50 -3.71
C GLN A 54 6.26 8.51 -4.22
N ALA A 55 5.53 7.81 -3.34
CA ALA A 55 4.45 6.90 -3.72
C ALA A 55 3.33 7.64 -4.49
N GLN A 56 3.02 8.88 -4.13
CA GLN A 56 2.04 9.68 -4.85
C GLN A 56 2.47 9.97 -6.29
N HIS A 57 3.75 10.28 -6.49
CA HIS A 57 4.34 10.56 -7.80
C HIS A 57 4.48 9.28 -8.64
N GLU A 58 5.00 8.21 -8.05
CA GLU A 58 5.41 6.99 -8.74
C GLU A 58 4.31 5.93 -8.86
N LEU A 59 3.37 5.86 -7.92
CA LEU A 59 2.38 4.79 -7.88
C LEU A 59 0.94 5.24 -8.03
N LEU A 60 0.60 6.50 -7.68
CA LEU A 60 -0.78 6.99 -7.63
C LEU A 60 -1.08 8.04 -8.70
N GLY A 61 -0.08 8.39 -9.50
CA GLY A 61 -0.20 9.25 -10.67
C GLY A 61 -0.79 8.52 -11.88
N HIS A 62 -0.98 9.28 -12.95
CA HIS A 62 -1.18 8.72 -14.28
C HIS A 62 0.17 8.31 -14.85
N HIS A 63 0.26 7.08 -15.34
CA HIS A 63 1.45 6.51 -15.95
C HIS A 63 1.07 5.90 -17.29
N ASP A 64 2.01 5.91 -18.23
CA ASP A 64 1.85 5.22 -19.51
C ASP A 64 2.09 3.70 -19.33
N GLU A 65 3.05 3.35 -18.47
CA GLU A 65 3.39 1.98 -18.09
C GLU A 65 2.75 1.57 -16.76
N ILE A 66 2.56 0.26 -16.57
CA ILE A 66 2.04 -0.30 -15.33
C ILE A 66 3.03 0.02 -14.19
N PRO A 67 2.67 0.85 -13.19
CA PRO A 67 3.57 1.17 -12.09
C PRO A 67 3.90 -0.10 -11.28
N GLN A 68 5.08 -0.12 -10.69
CA GLN A 68 5.59 -1.25 -9.92
C GLN A 68 5.87 -0.84 -8.47
N LEU A 69 5.35 -1.64 -7.54
CA LEU A 69 5.76 -1.67 -6.14
C LEU A 69 6.63 -2.91 -5.93
N LEU A 70 7.90 -2.69 -5.60
CA LEU A 70 8.86 -3.75 -5.28
C LEU A 70 9.14 -3.76 -3.78
N LEU A 71 9.04 -4.93 -3.16
CA LEU A 71 9.44 -5.15 -1.78
C LEU A 71 10.48 -6.26 -1.74
N THR A 72 11.62 -5.97 -1.13
CA THR A 72 12.67 -6.95 -0.85
C THR A 72 12.89 -6.99 0.65
N GLY A 73 13.64 -7.97 1.15
CA GLY A 73 13.98 -8.04 2.57
C GLY A 73 14.68 -6.78 3.12
N ASP A 74 15.30 -5.99 2.25
CA ASP A 74 16.14 -4.83 2.57
C ASP A 74 15.68 -3.51 1.90
N SER A 75 14.58 -3.50 1.13
CA SER A 75 14.16 -2.28 0.45
C SER A 75 12.69 -2.25 0.00
N LEU A 76 12.18 -1.02 -0.11
CA LEU A 76 10.91 -0.65 -0.72
C LEU A 76 11.19 0.15 -2.00
N GLY A 77 10.63 -0.28 -3.12
CA GLY A 77 10.77 0.37 -4.43
C GLY A 77 9.43 0.85 -4.98
N PHE A 78 9.40 2.09 -5.48
CA PHE A 78 8.32 2.65 -6.27
C PHE A 78 8.87 3.00 -7.66
N ASN A 79 8.59 2.18 -8.67
CA ASN A 79 9.27 2.25 -9.98
C ASN A 79 10.81 2.39 -9.82
N GLN A 80 11.33 3.59 -10.11
CA GLN A 80 12.75 3.94 -10.06
C GLN A 80 13.22 4.41 -8.68
N TYR A 81 12.31 4.82 -7.80
CA TYR A 81 12.62 5.24 -6.45
C TYR A 81 12.86 4.01 -5.56
N LYS A 82 13.94 4.02 -4.77
CA LYS A 82 14.28 2.96 -3.82
C LYS A 82 14.53 3.57 -2.44
N HIS A 83 13.91 2.96 -1.42
CA HIS A 83 14.10 3.28 -0.02
C HIS A 83 14.63 2.04 0.70
N PRO A 84 15.73 2.16 1.47
CA PRO A 84 16.26 1.03 2.21
C PRO A 84 15.38 0.71 3.43
N LEU A 85 15.27 -0.58 3.75
CA LEU A 85 14.64 -1.09 4.95
C LEU A 85 15.73 -1.67 5.85
N HIS A 86 15.68 -1.35 7.13
CA HIS A 86 16.73 -1.69 8.09
C HIS A 86 16.21 -2.46 9.32
N ASP A 87 14.90 -2.64 9.41
CA ASP A 87 14.25 -3.18 10.61
C ASP A 87 13.60 -4.54 10.30
N GLU A 88 13.81 -5.50 11.20
CA GLU A 88 13.21 -6.84 11.16
C GLU A 88 11.67 -6.79 11.11
N ILE A 89 11.06 -5.74 11.66
CA ILE A 89 9.61 -5.52 11.60
C ILE A 89 9.15 -5.40 10.13
N ASP A 90 9.90 -4.70 9.28
CA ASP A 90 9.54 -4.55 7.86
C ASP A 90 9.70 -5.88 7.13
N THR A 91 10.82 -6.58 7.32
CA THR A 91 11.03 -7.89 6.70
C THR A 91 9.91 -8.87 7.08
N ARG A 92 9.53 -8.92 8.36
CA ARG A 92 8.42 -9.76 8.84
C ARG A 92 7.10 -9.38 8.18
N ASN A 93 6.80 -8.09 8.08
CA ASN A 93 5.53 -7.61 7.56
C ASN A 93 5.44 -7.69 6.03
N ILE A 94 6.57 -7.63 5.33
CA ILE A 94 6.66 -7.98 3.91
C ILE A 94 6.29 -9.45 3.69
N GLN A 95 6.75 -10.36 4.55
CA GLN A 95 6.34 -11.77 4.45
C GLN A 95 4.84 -11.96 4.71
N ARG A 96 4.24 -11.17 5.62
CA ARG A 96 2.78 -11.16 5.81
C ARG A 96 2.04 -10.66 4.56
N LEU A 97 2.52 -9.59 3.94
CA LEU A 97 1.96 -9.10 2.68
C LEU A 97 2.13 -10.11 1.54
N LYS A 98 3.26 -10.83 1.50
CA LYS A 98 3.51 -11.92 0.55
C LYS A 98 2.48 -13.04 0.70
N ALA A 99 2.27 -13.52 1.93
CA ALA A 99 1.25 -14.52 2.20
C ALA A 99 -0.16 -14.04 1.82
N PHE A 100 -0.50 -12.79 2.16
CA PHE A 100 -1.77 -12.17 1.79
C PHE A 100 -1.94 -12.06 0.27
N MET A 101 -0.89 -11.67 -0.44
CA MET A 101 -0.85 -11.59 -1.91
C MET A 101 -1.05 -12.95 -2.56
N LEU A 102 -0.62 -14.05 -1.96
CA LEU A 102 -0.76 -15.40 -2.53
C LEU A 102 -2.11 -16.07 -2.18
N GLY A 103 -2.83 -15.57 -1.18
CA GLY A 103 -3.98 -16.27 -0.60
C GLY A 103 -5.35 -16.07 -1.25
N GLY A 104 -5.51 -15.23 -2.28
CA GLY A 104 -6.83 -14.88 -2.83
C GLY A 104 -6.86 -14.63 -4.33
N GLU A 105 -8.06 -14.60 -4.94
CA GLU A 105 -8.26 -14.47 -6.39
C GLU A 105 -8.08 -13.04 -6.92
N GLU A 106 -8.58 -12.04 -6.17
CA GLU A 106 -8.41 -10.62 -6.49
C GLU A 106 -7.68 -9.86 -5.37
N LEU A 107 -6.92 -8.83 -5.78
CA LEU A 107 -6.27 -7.90 -4.88
C LEU A 107 -6.49 -6.48 -5.40
N HIS A 108 -6.91 -5.60 -4.51
CA HIS A 108 -7.22 -4.21 -4.79
C HIS A 108 -6.27 -3.32 -4.00
N MET A 109 -5.82 -2.22 -4.61
CA MET A 109 -5.03 -1.19 -3.96
C MET A 109 -5.74 0.16 -4.02
N PHE A 110 -5.89 0.80 -2.86
CA PHE A 110 -6.45 2.15 -2.73
C PHE A 110 -5.95 2.84 -1.46
N LEU A 111 -6.19 4.15 -1.36
CA LEU A 111 -5.87 4.92 -0.16
C LEU A 111 -7.01 4.89 0.85
N CYS A 112 -6.63 4.61 2.10
CA CYS A 112 -7.48 4.76 3.28
C CYS A 112 -6.95 5.86 4.23
N SER A 113 -7.78 6.21 5.21
CA SER A 113 -7.41 7.01 6.38
C SER A 113 -7.85 6.32 7.68
N HIS A 114 -7.36 6.78 8.83
CA HIS A 114 -7.86 6.34 10.13
C HIS A 114 -7.78 7.49 11.14
N LEU A 115 -8.70 7.54 12.10
CA LEU A 115 -8.80 8.65 13.07
C LEU A 115 -7.64 8.66 14.08
N PHE A 116 -7.11 7.49 14.46
CA PHE A 116 -6.05 7.38 15.47
C PHE A 116 -4.64 7.73 14.97
N TYR A 117 -4.44 7.91 13.66
CA TYR A 117 -3.15 8.32 13.10
C TYR A 117 -3.14 9.81 12.81
N PRO A 118 -1.95 10.45 12.77
CA PRO A 118 -1.84 11.88 12.53
C PRO A 118 -2.68 12.35 11.33
N SER A 119 -3.26 13.54 11.44
CA SER A 119 -4.09 14.14 10.41
C SER A 119 -3.40 14.10 9.04
N HIS A 120 -4.18 13.81 8.00
CA HIS A 120 -3.71 13.64 6.61
C HIS A 120 -2.84 12.41 6.35
N THR A 121 -2.66 11.51 7.32
CA THR A 121 -2.08 10.19 7.05
C THR A 121 -2.91 9.50 5.95
N ARG A 122 -2.20 8.91 4.99
CA ARG A 122 -2.77 8.13 3.91
C ARG A 122 -2.16 6.75 3.98
N ILE A 123 -3.03 5.76 4.08
CA ILE A 123 -2.66 4.36 4.25
C ILE A 123 -2.76 3.72 2.87
N LEU A 124 -1.62 3.31 2.32
CA LEU A 124 -1.58 2.49 1.11
C LEU A 124 -2.16 1.12 1.46
N THR A 125 -3.37 0.83 1.01
CA THR A 125 -4.13 -0.34 1.46
C THR A 125 -4.22 -1.36 0.35
N PHE A 126 -3.85 -2.61 0.66
CA PHE A 126 -4.11 -3.79 -0.14
C PHE A 126 -5.28 -4.54 0.48
N ALA A 127 -6.33 -4.83 -0.28
CA ALA A 127 -7.52 -5.49 0.22
C ALA A 127 -8.06 -6.53 -0.77
N THR A 128 -8.71 -7.58 -0.26
CA THR A 128 -9.39 -8.58 -1.10
C THR A 128 -10.77 -8.10 -1.57
N LYS A 129 -11.31 -7.04 -0.96
CA LYS A 129 -12.55 -6.38 -1.37
C LYS A 129 -12.28 -5.06 -2.09
N LYS A 130 -12.99 -4.82 -3.19
CA LYS A 130 -12.94 -3.55 -3.92
C LYS A 130 -13.46 -2.37 -3.08
N PRO A 131 -12.97 -1.14 -3.30
CA PRO A 131 -13.53 0.04 -2.65
C PRO A 131 -14.92 0.38 -3.23
N LEU A 132 -15.62 1.32 -2.58
CA LEU A 132 -16.93 1.80 -3.03
C LEU A 132 -16.82 2.45 -4.42
N ILE A 133 -17.30 1.77 -5.46
CA ILE A 133 -17.15 2.19 -6.88
C ILE A 133 -17.79 3.56 -7.19
N ILE A 134 -18.77 3.99 -6.40
CA ILE A 134 -19.37 5.33 -6.55
C ILE A 134 -18.40 6.45 -6.13
N MET A 135 -17.42 6.14 -5.27
CA MET A 135 -16.42 7.08 -4.76
C MET A 135 -15.05 6.91 -5.41
N TYR A 136 -14.82 5.80 -6.10
CA TYR A 136 -13.51 5.39 -6.62
C TYR A 136 -13.57 5.01 -8.10
N LYS A 137 -12.62 5.53 -8.88
CA LYS A 137 -12.34 5.08 -10.24
C LYS A 137 -11.23 4.05 -10.23
N GLU A 138 -11.39 3.00 -11.04
CA GLU A 138 -10.29 2.11 -11.37
C GLU A 138 -9.28 2.84 -12.28
N MET A 139 -8.00 2.64 -12.02
CA MET A 139 -6.88 3.15 -12.79
C MET A 139 -6.17 1.99 -13.49
N GLN A 140 -5.16 2.30 -14.30
CA GLN A 140 -4.20 1.28 -14.73
C GLN A 140 -3.69 0.52 -13.49
N PRO A 141 -3.63 -0.83 -13.55
CA PRO A 141 -3.28 -1.65 -12.40
C PRO A 141 -1.86 -1.38 -11.90
N LEU A 142 -1.52 -1.97 -10.76
CA LEU A 142 -0.18 -1.95 -10.16
C LEU A 142 0.43 -3.34 -10.25
N LYS A 143 1.72 -3.45 -10.58
CA LYS A 143 2.48 -4.69 -10.39
C LYS A 143 3.10 -4.70 -9.00
N LEU A 144 2.64 -5.60 -8.13
CA LEU A 144 3.27 -5.87 -6.83
C LEU A 144 4.30 -6.99 -7.01
N VAL A 145 5.53 -6.76 -6.59
CA VAL A 145 6.63 -7.73 -6.64
C VAL A 145 7.22 -7.86 -5.23
N ILE A 146 7.34 -9.09 -4.74
CA ILE A 146 7.94 -9.39 -3.44
C ILE A 146 9.00 -10.47 -3.61
N ASP A 147 10.26 -10.13 -3.32
CA ASP A 147 11.39 -11.05 -3.35
C ASP A 147 11.60 -11.75 -2.00
#